data_AF-D7FI09-F1
#
_entry.id   AF-D7FI09-F1
#
_cell.length_a   1.000
_cell.length_b   1.000
_cell.length_c   1.000
_cell.angle_alpha   90.00
_cell.angle_beta   90.00
_cell.angle_gamma   90.00
#
_symmetry.space_group_name_H-M   'P 1'
#
loop_
_entity.id
_entity.type
_entity.pdbx_description
1 polymer ?
#
loop_
_entity_poly.entity_id
_entity_poly.type
_entity_poly.pdbx_seq_one_letter_code
_entity_poly.pdbx_strand_id
1 'polypeptide(L)'
;MGRGVAYENGVALAPPTMTTCSSEAFSNVTRGDYQVPDRRGVSAKHFSAKPQDRSKPFLHDSLYEHDFRNFSDEVDGLDGGEGPRGGERDGENAFKREFDRLDAGNGVVHIRDMPKLIQGVLGRDVRPWILDRILKMFEAKRDGKVTWLDLQDGLRKVAESARSDVSYKEREMPEWLVANRKVMPAVTHGQVTESCYQMDMGKDGEIPRDRRIWYKTGMSSTTLDLFEGTTKATYQVPGYGGFIPASKMNLRAREHGDMKNSRRPRLDLRLFYRHNNPGYTGHAPAAACNDPGPSRCGSDPLTTSGAAALGIIL
;
A
#
# COMPACT_ATOMS: atom_id res chain seq x y z
N MET A 1 3.72 -30.08 2.79
CA MET A 1 4.63 -30.92 3.59
C MET A 1 4.70 -30.36 5.00
N GLY A 2 4.37 -31.20 5.99
CA GLY A 2 4.13 -30.78 7.38
C GLY A 2 5.38 -30.28 8.10
N ARG A 3 5.17 -29.33 9.01
CA ARG A 3 6.19 -28.78 9.91
C ARG A 3 6.60 -29.88 10.91
N GLY A 4 7.81 -30.42 10.77
CA GLY A 4 8.34 -31.43 11.68
C GLY A 4 8.70 -30.83 13.04
N VAL A 5 8.22 -31.46 14.11
CA VAL A 5 8.63 -31.19 15.50
C VAL A 5 9.97 -31.87 15.73
N ALA A 6 10.95 -31.15 16.29
CA ALA A 6 12.25 -31.70 16.62
C ALA A 6 12.29 -32.05 18.12
N TYR A 7 12.63 -33.31 18.44
CA TYR A 7 12.78 -33.81 19.80
C TYR A 7 14.27 -34.00 20.10
N GLU A 8 14.72 -33.55 21.27
CA GLU A 8 16.14 -33.58 21.68
C GLU A 8 16.61 -35.00 22.05
N ASN A 9 15.69 -35.87 22.50
CA ASN A 9 15.98 -37.24 22.94
C ASN A 9 15.72 -38.32 21.85
N GLY A 10 15.74 -37.93 20.57
CA GLY A 10 15.44 -38.82 19.45
C GLY A 10 13.94 -38.96 19.16
N VAL A 11 13.61 -39.66 18.06
CA VAL A 11 12.23 -39.85 17.60
C VAL A 11 11.48 -40.70 18.63
N ALA A 12 10.41 -40.16 19.22
CA ALA A 12 9.55 -40.91 20.12
C ALA A 12 9.04 -42.18 19.42
N LEU A 13 9.15 -43.33 20.10
CA LEU A 13 8.64 -44.62 19.60
C LEU A 13 7.15 -44.47 19.26
N ALA A 14 6.80 -44.70 18.00
CA ALA A 14 5.43 -44.59 17.54
C ALA A 14 4.54 -45.59 18.30
N PRO A 15 3.48 -45.15 18.99
CA PRO A 15 2.56 -46.07 19.63
C PRO A 15 1.85 -46.92 18.55
N PRO A 16 1.50 -48.18 18.86
CA PRO A 16 0.74 -49.02 17.95
C PRO A 16 -0.56 -48.33 17.52
N THR A 17 -0.93 -48.51 16.25
CA THR A 17 -1.91 -47.71 15.50
C THR A 17 -3.32 -47.65 16.12
N MET A 18 -3.61 -48.49 17.12
CA MET A 18 -4.92 -48.57 17.79
C MET A 18 -5.04 -47.70 19.05
N THR A 19 -3.94 -47.11 19.56
CA THR A 19 -3.93 -46.35 20.82
C THR A 19 -3.63 -44.86 20.65
N THR A 20 -3.62 -44.35 19.40
CA THR A 20 -3.20 -42.96 19.08
C THR A 20 -4.05 -41.85 19.73
N CYS A 21 -5.15 -42.18 20.38
CA CYS A 21 -6.07 -41.24 21.04
C CYS A 21 -6.38 -41.58 22.51
N SER A 22 -5.64 -42.51 23.15
CA SER A 22 -5.84 -42.85 24.56
C SER A 22 -4.94 -42.01 25.49
N SER A 23 -5.34 -41.81 26.75
CA SER A 23 -4.53 -41.06 27.72
C SER A 23 -3.16 -41.72 27.98
N GLU A 24 -3.07 -43.04 27.80
CA GLU A 24 -1.82 -43.82 27.87
C GLU A 24 -0.83 -43.46 26.76
N ALA A 25 -1.30 -43.04 25.57
CA ALA A 25 -0.40 -42.59 24.51
C ALA A 25 0.25 -41.23 24.82
N PHE A 26 -0.38 -40.42 25.69
CA PHE A 26 0.11 -39.11 26.10
C PHE A 26 0.87 -39.14 27.44
N SER A 27 0.88 -40.26 28.17
CA SER A 27 1.61 -40.36 29.45
C SER A 27 3.13 -40.29 29.29
N ASN A 28 3.64 -40.59 28.10
CA ASN A 28 5.07 -40.61 27.79
C ASN A 28 5.61 -39.25 27.32
N VAL A 29 4.76 -38.23 27.16
CA VAL A 29 5.18 -36.89 26.72
C VAL A 29 5.23 -35.97 27.93
N THR A 30 6.44 -35.57 28.32
CA THR A 30 6.62 -34.62 29.42
C THR A 30 6.57 -33.19 28.92
N ARG A 31 6.25 -32.23 29.80
CA ARG A 31 6.20 -30.79 29.46
C ARG A 31 7.56 -30.25 28.98
N GLY A 32 8.67 -30.94 29.27
CA GLY A 32 10.02 -30.60 28.81
C GLY A 32 10.32 -31.01 27.37
N ASP A 33 9.54 -31.92 26.77
CA ASP A 33 9.80 -32.45 25.42
C ASP A 33 9.34 -31.50 24.30
N TYR A 34 8.67 -30.40 24.64
CA TYR A 34 8.22 -29.38 23.69
C TYR A 34 9.15 -28.16 23.69
N GLN A 35 10.00 -28.04 22.66
CA GLN A 35 10.75 -26.82 22.39
C GLN A 35 10.10 -25.99 21.27
N VAL A 36 9.90 -24.70 21.55
CA VAL A 36 9.42 -23.74 20.56
C VAL A 36 10.52 -23.50 19.53
N PRO A 37 10.29 -23.75 18.23
CA PRO A 37 11.29 -23.49 17.20
C PRO A 37 11.63 -22.00 17.14
N ASP A 38 12.92 -21.68 17.00
CA ASP A 38 13.38 -20.31 16.79
C ASP A 38 12.70 -19.71 15.55
N ARG A 39 12.23 -18.45 15.65
CA ARG A 39 11.47 -17.74 14.60
C ARG A 39 12.23 -17.63 13.28
N ARG A 40 13.56 -17.80 13.30
CA ARG A 40 14.45 -17.71 12.13
C ARG A 40 14.61 -19.04 11.37
N GLY A 41 14.04 -20.14 11.85
CA GLY A 41 14.07 -21.44 11.19
C GLY A 41 15.41 -22.18 11.28
N VAL A 42 15.48 -23.33 10.61
CA VAL A 42 16.56 -24.32 10.73
C VAL A 42 17.93 -23.82 10.22
N SER A 43 17.95 -22.73 9.45
CA SER A 43 19.17 -22.14 8.88
C SER A 43 20.01 -21.35 9.90
N ALA A 44 19.43 -20.95 11.04
CA ALA A 44 20.14 -20.14 12.04
C ALA A 44 21.37 -20.85 12.63
N LYS A 45 21.35 -22.20 12.73
CA LYS A 45 22.48 -22.99 13.24
C LYS A 45 23.67 -23.05 12.28
N HIS A 46 23.49 -22.72 11.00
CA HIS A 46 24.58 -22.75 10.01
C HIS A 46 25.39 -21.44 9.96
N PHE A 47 24.80 -20.31 10.36
CA PHE A 47 25.48 -19.00 10.32
C PHE A 47 26.39 -18.74 11.52
N SER A 48 26.08 -19.32 12.68
CA SER A 48 26.83 -19.10 13.93
C SER A 48 28.04 -20.03 14.12
N ALA A 49 28.23 -21.03 13.25
CA ALA A 49 29.24 -22.07 13.42
C ALA A 49 30.55 -21.85 12.63
N LYS A 50 30.70 -20.76 11.86
CA LYS A 50 31.97 -20.47 11.15
C LYS A 50 32.68 -19.26 11.76
N PRO A 51 33.96 -19.38 12.16
CA PRO A 51 34.77 -18.22 12.53
C PRO A 51 34.93 -17.30 11.30
N GLN A 52 34.94 -15.99 11.54
CA GLN A 52 35.15 -14.96 10.51
C GLN A 52 36.57 -15.09 9.92
N ASP A 53 36.75 -15.99 8.97
CA ASP A 53 37.96 -16.05 8.17
C ASP A 53 38.04 -14.78 7.30
N ARG A 54 39.16 -14.06 7.45
CA ARG A 54 39.52 -12.90 6.62
C ARG A 54 39.36 -13.28 5.16
N SER A 55 38.52 -12.53 4.43
CA SER A 55 38.27 -12.75 3.01
C SER A 55 39.59 -12.75 2.25
N LYS A 56 39.83 -13.80 1.46
CA LYS A 56 40.98 -13.87 0.54
C LYS A 56 40.96 -12.64 -0.37
N PRO A 57 42.13 -12.01 -0.66
CA PRO A 57 42.18 -10.90 -1.59
C PRO A 57 41.76 -11.41 -2.96
N PHE A 58 40.68 -10.83 -3.49
CA PHE A 58 40.17 -11.17 -4.80
C PHE A 58 41.16 -10.66 -5.85
N LEU A 59 41.36 -11.43 -6.94
CA LEU A 59 42.35 -11.17 -8.00
C LEU A 59 42.07 -9.92 -8.87
N HIS A 60 41.16 -9.06 -8.43
CA HIS A 60 40.86 -7.76 -8.99
C HIS A 60 40.57 -6.83 -7.83
N ASP A 61 41.18 -5.63 -7.83
CA ASP A 61 40.71 -4.51 -7.03
C ASP A 61 39.21 -4.42 -7.26
N SER A 62 38.46 -4.68 -6.18
CA SER A 62 37.03 -4.91 -6.29
C SER A 62 36.40 -3.70 -6.98
N LEU A 63 35.45 -3.93 -7.87
CA LEU A 63 34.58 -2.87 -8.44
C LEU A 63 34.07 -1.89 -7.36
N TYR A 64 34.04 -2.33 -6.10
CA TYR A 64 33.78 -1.52 -4.93
C TYR A 64 34.68 -0.27 -4.77
N GLU A 65 35.98 -0.33 -5.07
CA GLU A 65 36.88 0.84 -5.02
C GLU A 65 36.61 1.84 -6.15
N HIS A 66 36.04 1.37 -7.26
CA HIS A 66 35.61 2.22 -8.37
C HIS A 66 34.19 2.77 -8.19
N ASP A 67 33.30 1.99 -7.56
CA ASP A 67 31.88 2.32 -7.38
C ASP A 67 31.62 3.20 -6.14
N PHE A 68 32.39 3.01 -5.06
CA PHE A 68 32.23 3.76 -3.82
C PHE A 68 33.45 4.65 -3.58
N ARG A 69 33.28 5.94 -3.90
CA ARG A 69 34.33 6.96 -3.76
C ARG A 69 34.56 7.29 -2.28
N ASN A 70 35.82 7.22 -1.82
CA ASN A 70 36.22 7.72 -0.50
C ASN A 70 36.48 9.22 -0.56
N PHE A 71 35.41 9.99 -0.75
CA PHE A 71 35.48 11.45 -0.86
C PHE A 71 36.09 12.13 0.37
N SER A 72 35.97 11.55 1.58
CA SER A 72 36.55 12.11 2.80
C SER A 72 38.09 12.07 2.74
N ASP A 73 38.66 10.90 2.48
CA ASP A 73 40.12 10.71 2.40
C ASP A 73 40.75 11.47 1.22
N GLU A 74 40.02 11.59 0.10
CA GLU A 74 40.48 12.32 -1.08
C GLU A 74 40.50 13.84 -0.89
N VAL A 75 39.75 14.36 0.08
CA VAL A 75 39.51 15.80 0.30
C VAL A 75 40.24 16.31 1.54
N ASP A 76 40.57 15.44 2.49
CA ASP A 76 41.31 15.83 3.68
C ASP A 76 42.68 16.44 3.37
N GLY A 77 43.29 16.11 2.22
CA GLY A 77 44.51 16.78 1.72
C GLY A 77 44.32 18.22 1.19
N LEU A 78 43.09 18.72 1.02
CA LEU A 78 42.80 20.06 0.45
C LEU A 78 42.66 21.16 1.52
N ASP A 79 42.26 20.82 2.74
CA ASP A 79 41.95 21.75 3.85
C ASP A 79 42.94 21.61 5.03
N GLY A 80 44.16 21.14 4.75
CA GLY A 80 45.23 21.01 5.76
C GLY A 80 45.18 19.75 6.65
N GLY A 81 44.42 18.71 6.27
CA GLY A 81 44.44 17.39 6.89
C GLY A 81 45.65 16.53 6.48
N GLU A 82 45.84 15.38 7.12
CA GLU A 82 46.91 14.43 6.78
C GLU A 82 46.77 14.02 5.31
N GLY A 83 47.75 14.40 4.48
CA GLY A 83 47.75 13.99 3.08
C GLY A 83 47.75 12.45 2.96
N PRO A 84 47.34 11.88 1.81
CA PRO A 84 47.24 10.43 1.59
C PRO A 84 48.56 9.65 1.73
N ARG A 85 49.67 10.34 1.98
CA ARG A 85 51.01 9.78 2.16
C ARG A 85 51.76 10.38 3.36
N GLY A 86 51.10 10.51 4.51
CA GLY A 86 51.76 10.59 5.82
C GLY A 86 52.97 11.54 5.92
N GLY A 87 52.91 12.71 5.28
CA GLY A 87 54.01 13.66 5.20
C GLY A 87 53.53 15.08 5.43
N GLU A 88 54.08 15.70 6.48
CA GLU A 88 53.98 17.10 6.97
C GLU A 88 52.62 17.81 6.95
N ARG A 89 52.26 18.35 8.12
CA ARG A 89 50.98 18.97 8.54
C ARG A 89 50.59 20.29 7.85
N ASP A 90 51.03 20.51 6.62
CA ASP A 90 51.19 21.85 6.06
C ASP A 90 50.58 21.98 4.66
N GLY A 91 49.39 21.39 4.43
CA GLY A 91 48.69 21.45 3.14
C GLY A 91 48.49 22.87 2.61
N GLU A 92 48.00 23.79 3.45
CA GLU A 92 47.85 25.22 3.08
C GLU A 92 49.21 25.88 2.78
N ASN A 93 50.26 25.54 3.53
CA ASN A 93 51.61 26.08 3.33
C ASN A 93 52.25 25.55 2.04
N ALA A 94 51.93 24.33 1.62
CA ALA A 94 52.37 23.76 0.35
C ALA A 94 51.68 24.45 -0.84
N PHE A 95 50.36 24.71 -0.75
CA PHE A 95 49.63 25.49 -1.76
C PHE A 95 50.16 26.92 -1.87
N LYS A 96 50.55 27.53 -0.74
CA LYS A 96 51.14 28.88 -0.74
C LYS A 96 52.50 28.93 -1.45
N ARG A 97 53.38 27.96 -1.17
CA ARG A 97 54.70 27.87 -1.83
C ARG A 97 54.58 27.72 -3.34
N GLU A 98 53.64 26.91 -3.82
CA GLU A 98 53.46 26.71 -5.26
C GLU A 98 52.70 27.88 -5.92
N PHE A 99 51.83 28.56 -5.18
CA PHE A 99 51.22 29.82 -5.60
C PHE A 99 52.29 30.90 -5.79
N ASP A 100 53.19 31.07 -4.82
CA ASP A 100 54.29 32.04 -4.88
C ASP A 100 55.29 31.70 -6.01
N ARG A 101 55.43 30.42 -6.38
CA ARG A 101 56.27 29.98 -7.51
C ARG A 101 55.66 30.35 -8.88
N LEU A 102 54.34 30.31 -8.98
CA LEU A 102 53.59 30.59 -10.21
C LEU A 102 53.19 32.07 -10.33
N ASP A 103 53.25 32.82 -9.23
CA ASP A 103 53.03 34.27 -9.23
C ASP A 103 54.22 35.00 -9.87
N ALA A 104 53.93 35.85 -10.85
CA ALA A 104 54.92 36.71 -11.50
C ALA A 104 55.24 37.98 -10.67
N GLY A 105 54.94 37.96 -9.36
CA GLY A 105 55.13 39.07 -8.42
C GLY A 105 53.95 40.04 -8.31
N ASN A 106 52.77 39.67 -8.84
CA ASN A 106 51.57 40.52 -8.86
C ASN A 106 50.48 40.07 -7.87
N GLY A 107 50.72 39.00 -7.10
CA GLY A 107 49.77 38.43 -6.15
C GLY A 107 48.58 37.73 -6.82
N VAL A 108 48.68 37.38 -8.10
CA VAL A 108 47.57 36.82 -8.89
C VAL A 108 48.03 35.68 -9.80
N VAL A 109 47.28 34.58 -9.80
CA VAL A 109 47.50 33.43 -10.69
C VAL A 109 46.35 33.35 -11.70
N HIS A 110 46.68 33.06 -12.97
CA HIS A 110 45.67 32.86 -14.00
C HIS A 110 45.00 31.49 -13.86
N ILE A 111 43.68 31.41 -14.13
CA ILE A 111 42.92 30.14 -14.04
C ILE A 111 43.53 29.03 -14.91
N ARG A 112 44.19 29.39 -16.01
CA ARG A 112 44.88 28.43 -16.91
C ARG A 112 46.04 27.69 -16.24
N ASP A 113 46.67 28.29 -15.24
CA ASP A 113 47.81 27.70 -14.51
C ASP A 113 47.38 27.00 -13.21
N MET A 114 46.09 27.06 -12.84
CA MET A 114 45.53 26.36 -11.69
C MET A 114 45.74 24.84 -11.72
N PRO A 115 45.59 24.14 -12.87
CA PRO A 115 45.87 22.70 -12.91
C PRO A 115 47.33 22.37 -12.57
N LYS A 116 48.28 23.23 -12.98
CA LYS A 116 49.71 23.06 -12.67
C LYS A 116 49.98 23.28 -11.18
N LEU A 117 49.34 24.27 -10.58
CA LEU A 117 49.41 24.56 -9.15
C LEU A 117 48.93 23.36 -8.33
N ILE A 118 47.76 22.82 -8.68
CA ILE A 118 47.13 21.71 -7.96
C ILE A 118 47.95 20.41 -8.13
N GLN A 119 48.46 20.14 -9.32
CA GLN A 119 49.36 19.01 -9.58
C GLN A 119 50.74 19.16 -8.91
N GLY A 120 51.20 20.39 -8.70
CA GLY A 120 52.45 20.66 -7.97
C GLY A 120 52.37 20.24 -6.50
N VAL A 121 51.19 20.37 -5.88
CA VAL A 121 50.97 20.10 -4.45
C VAL A 121 50.49 18.67 -4.21
N LEU A 122 49.50 18.21 -4.97
CA LEU A 122 48.88 16.88 -4.79
C LEU A 122 49.60 15.78 -5.61
N GLY A 123 50.58 16.14 -6.44
CA GLY A 123 51.35 15.23 -7.29
C GLY A 123 50.75 15.05 -8.70
N ARG A 124 51.40 14.23 -9.53
CA ARG A 124 51.00 14.01 -10.94
C ARG A 124 49.70 13.23 -11.12
N ASP A 125 49.21 12.55 -10.09
CA ASP A 125 48.04 11.66 -10.15
C ASP A 125 46.86 12.25 -9.37
N VAL A 126 46.49 13.50 -9.69
CA VAL A 126 45.29 14.11 -9.12
C VAL A 126 44.06 13.56 -9.82
N ARG A 127 43.09 13.10 -9.04
CA ARG A 127 41.81 12.58 -9.55
C ARG A 127 41.10 13.67 -10.40
N PRO A 128 40.68 13.37 -11.64
CA PRO A 128 40.14 14.39 -12.56
C PRO A 128 38.95 15.18 -12.01
N TRP A 129 38.11 14.56 -11.17
CA TRP A 129 36.92 15.20 -10.60
C TRP A 129 37.26 16.32 -9.59
N ILE A 130 38.39 16.22 -8.88
CA ILE A 130 38.85 17.23 -7.93
C ILE A 130 39.27 18.49 -8.70
N LEU A 131 40.02 18.30 -9.78
CA LEU A 131 40.42 19.38 -10.70
C LEU A 131 39.20 20.07 -11.30
N ASP A 132 38.26 19.29 -11.84
CA ASP A 132 37.03 19.82 -12.44
C ASP A 132 36.20 20.63 -11.42
N ARG A 133 36.07 20.11 -10.20
CA ARG A 133 35.29 20.78 -9.15
C ARG A 133 35.95 22.06 -8.64
N ILE A 134 37.28 22.09 -8.50
CA ILE A 134 38.02 23.30 -8.14
C ILE A 134 37.93 24.33 -9.28
N LEU A 135 38.16 23.91 -10.53
CA LEU A 135 38.07 24.80 -11.69
C LEU A 135 36.68 25.42 -11.82
N LYS A 136 35.62 24.62 -11.69
CA LYS A 136 34.23 25.06 -11.78
C LYS A 136 33.85 26.12 -10.73
N MET A 137 34.48 26.09 -9.54
CA MET A 137 34.28 27.13 -8.52
C MET A 137 34.88 28.49 -8.94
N PHE A 138 35.97 28.47 -9.72
CA PHE A 138 36.64 29.69 -10.20
C PHE A 138 36.17 30.15 -11.58
N GLU A 139 35.58 29.28 -12.40
CA GLU A 139 34.98 29.63 -13.70
C GLU A 139 33.83 30.64 -13.58
N ALA A 140 33.15 30.69 -12.43
CA ALA A 140 32.12 31.68 -12.16
C ALA A 140 32.66 33.12 -12.06
N LYS A 141 33.99 33.30 -11.90
CA LYS A 141 34.61 34.62 -11.85
C LYS A 141 34.97 35.12 -13.25
N ARG A 142 34.45 36.31 -13.60
CA ARG A 142 34.65 36.94 -14.92
C ARG A 142 36.10 37.35 -15.21
N ASP A 143 36.91 37.58 -14.18
CA ASP A 143 38.22 38.24 -14.34
C ASP A 143 39.36 37.29 -14.73
N GLY A 144 39.14 35.96 -14.72
CA GLY A 144 40.14 34.97 -15.14
C GLY A 144 41.41 34.93 -14.28
N LYS A 145 41.40 35.61 -13.13
CA LYS A 145 42.50 35.77 -12.17
C LYS A 145 42.03 35.31 -10.79
N VAL A 146 42.94 34.66 -10.06
CA VAL A 146 42.70 34.10 -8.73
C VAL A 146 43.71 34.71 -7.77
N THR A 147 43.23 35.36 -6.71
CA THR A 147 44.07 35.82 -5.59
C THR A 147 44.27 34.68 -4.59
N TRP A 148 45.29 34.78 -3.74
CA TRP A 148 45.54 33.78 -2.69
C TRP A 148 44.33 33.59 -1.76
N LEU A 149 43.67 34.68 -1.36
CA LEU A 149 42.48 34.63 -0.49
C LEU A 149 41.32 33.91 -1.16
N ASP A 150 41.15 34.12 -2.46
CA ASP A 150 40.15 33.42 -3.25
C ASP A 150 40.45 31.93 -3.40
N LEU A 151 41.72 31.58 -3.54
CA LEU A 151 42.17 30.19 -3.60
C LEU A 151 41.86 29.47 -2.29
N GLN A 152 42.19 30.09 -1.16
CA GLN A 152 41.92 29.52 0.17
C GLN A 152 40.42 29.31 0.42
N ASP A 153 39.59 30.31 0.13
CA ASP A 153 38.14 30.20 0.28
C ASP A 153 37.54 29.15 -0.67
N GLY A 154 38.05 29.06 -1.90
CA GLY A 154 37.64 28.04 -2.87
C GLY A 154 37.99 26.62 -2.43
N LEU A 155 39.20 26.40 -1.91
CA LEU A 155 39.62 25.09 -1.41
C LEU A 155 38.76 24.64 -0.22
N ARG A 156 38.48 25.54 0.73
CA ARG A 156 37.58 25.27 1.86
C ARG A 156 36.17 24.90 1.40
N LYS A 157 35.59 25.67 0.47
CA LYS A 157 34.25 25.40 -0.08
C LYS A 157 34.17 24.08 -0.83
N VAL A 158 35.21 23.72 -1.58
CA VAL A 158 35.29 22.42 -2.24
C VAL A 158 35.35 21.30 -1.21
N ALA A 159 36.11 21.49 -0.13
CA ALA A 159 36.19 20.52 0.94
C ALA A 159 34.87 20.33 1.69
N GLU A 160 34.19 21.41 2.06
CA GLU A 160 32.86 21.38 2.67
C GLU A 160 31.80 20.75 1.75
N SER A 161 31.85 21.08 0.46
CA SER A 161 30.92 20.55 -0.53
C SER A 161 31.10 19.05 -0.71
N ALA A 162 32.34 18.57 -0.81
CA ALA A 162 32.61 17.15 -0.90
C ALA A 162 32.26 16.40 0.39
N ARG A 163 32.53 16.98 1.58
CA ARG A 163 32.06 16.42 2.86
C ARG A 163 30.53 16.37 2.94
N SER A 164 29.83 17.36 2.37
CA SER A 164 28.37 17.36 2.30
C SER A 164 27.80 16.32 1.32
N ASP A 165 28.55 15.88 0.32
CA ASP A 165 28.12 14.81 -0.60
C ASP A 165 28.22 13.42 0.05
N VAL A 166 29.13 13.25 1.01
CA VAL A 166 29.28 12.01 1.81
C VAL A 166 28.33 11.97 2.99
N SER A 167 28.05 13.14 3.56
CA SER A 167 27.12 13.25 4.67
C SER A 167 25.74 12.81 4.20
N TYR A 168 25.24 11.72 4.77
CA TYR A 168 23.83 11.37 4.72
C TYR A 168 23.06 12.48 5.45
N LYS A 169 22.78 13.57 4.76
CA LYS A 169 21.71 14.47 5.17
C LYS A 169 20.44 13.68 4.90
N GLU A 170 19.68 13.47 5.96
CA GLU A 170 18.32 12.99 5.92
C GLU A 170 17.52 14.01 5.09
N ARG A 171 17.65 13.98 3.76
CA ARG A 171 16.76 14.68 2.85
C ARG A 171 15.40 14.19 3.25
N GLU A 172 14.58 15.07 3.82
CA GLU A 172 13.25 14.77 4.33
C GLU A 172 12.55 13.88 3.32
N MET A 173 12.58 12.58 3.57
CA MET A 173 11.97 11.62 2.67
C MET A 173 10.48 11.88 2.77
N PRO A 174 9.74 11.95 1.66
CA PRO A 174 8.30 12.19 1.71
C PRO A 174 7.64 11.25 2.71
N GLU A 175 6.76 11.79 3.57
CA GLU A 175 6.20 11.06 4.71
C GLU A 175 5.57 9.71 4.32
N TRP A 176 4.97 9.64 3.12
CA TRP A 176 4.38 8.40 2.59
C TRP A 176 5.41 7.27 2.38
N LEU A 177 6.67 7.62 2.11
CA LEU A 177 7.75 6.67 1.88
C LEU A 177 8.38 6.19 3.19
N VAL A 178 8.39 7.06 4.21
CA VAL A 178 8.76 6.72 5.59
C VAL A 178 7.68 5.86 6.26
N ALA A 179 6.40 6.16 6.00
CA ALA A 179 5.27 5.41 6.51
C ALA A 179 5.20 3.98 5.95
N ASN A 180 5.56 3.77 4.68
CA ASN A 180 5.51 2.46 4.02
C ASN A 180 6.66 1.50 4.36
N ARG A 181 7.72 1.96 5.05
CA ARG A 181 8.84 1.08 5.45
C ARG A 181 8.52 0.16 6.63
N LYS A 182 7.46 0.45 7.38
CA LYS A 182 6.98 -0.43 8.45
C LYS A 182 6.10 -1.49 7.81
N VAL A 183 6.49 -2.77 7.95
CA VAL A 183 5.66 -3.93 7.58
C VAL A 183 4.22 -3.62 7.99
N MET A 184 3.30 -3.60 7.02
CA MET A 184 1.90 -3.26 7.31
C MET A 184 1.43 -4.20 8.42
N PRO A 185 0.89 -3.68 9.54
CA PRO A 185 0.35 -4.53 10.58
C PRO A 185 -0.77 -5.39 9.96
N ALA A 186 -0.94 -6.61 10.44
CA ALA A 186 -2.06 -7.44 10.00
C ALA A 186 -3.37 -6.72 10.34
N VAL A 187 -4.00 -6.12 9.33
CA VAL A 187 -5.19 -5.25 9.51
C VAL A 187 -6.45 -6.07 9.75
N THR A 188 -6.43 -7.35 9.35
CA THR A 188 -7.56 -8.26 9.54
C THR A 188 -7.09 -9.52 10.25
N HIS A 189 -7.76 -9.82 11.37
CA HIS A 189 -7.69 -11.13 11.98
C HIS A 189 -8.70 -12.03 11.25
N GLY A 190 -8.29 -13.24 10.88
CA GLY A 190 -9.20 -14.21 10.28
C GLY A 190 -10.39 -14.46 11.22
N GLN A 191 -11.61 -14.35 10.70
CA GLN A 191 -12.78 -14.72 11.49
C GLN A 191 -12.74 -16.22 11.78
N VAL A 192 -13.02 -16.58 13.03
CA VAL A 192 -13.20 -17.98 13.41
C VAL A 192 -14.46 -18.49 12.72
N THR A 193 -14.28 -19.35 11.72
CA THR A 193 -15.38 -20.05 11.05
C THR A 193 -15.90 -21.15 11.95
N GLU A 194 -17.22 -21.25 12.05
CA GLU A 194 -17.87 -22.35 12.76
C GLU A 194 -17.67 -23.66 12.00
N SER A 195 -17.54 -24.77 12.73
CA SER A 195 -17.52 -26.09 12.09
C SER A 195 -18.90 -26.44 11.52
N CYS A 196 -18.96 -27.29 10.49
CA CYS A 196 -20.23 -27.78 9.94
C CYS A 196 -21.14 -28.39 11.02
N TYR A 197 -20.55 -29.13 11.96
CA TYR A 197 -21.28 -29.69 13.10
C TYR A 197 -21.89 -28.60 14.00
N GLN A 198 -21.15 -27.54 14.30
CA GLN A 198 -21.66 -26.43 15.11
C GLN A 198 -22.80 -25.68 14.41
N MET A 199 -22.71 -25.48 13.09
CA MET A 199 -23.79 -24.86 12.32
C MET A 199 -25.04 -25.76 12.28
N ASP A 200 -24.87 -27.06 12.04
CA ASP A 200 -25.99 -27.98 11.86
C ASP A 200 -26.61 -28.46 13.17
N MET A 201 -25.80 -28.84 14.16
CA MET A 201 -26.24 -29.47 15.41
C MET A 201 -26.24 -28.51 16.60
N GLY A 202 -25.49 -27.41 16.50
CA GLY A 202 -25.41 -26.37 17.52
C GLY A 202 -24.09 -26.35 18.26
N LYS A 203 -23.89 -25.27 19.00
CA LYS A 203 -22.71 -25.11 19.87
C LYS A 203 -22.90 -25.83 21.19
N ASP A 204 -21.79 -26.00 21.91
CA ASP A 204 -21.84 -26.53 23.27
C ASP A 204 -22.76 -25.65 24.15
N GLY A 205 -23.68 -26.28 24.88
CA GLY A 205 -24.71 -25.63 25.68
C GLY A 205 -25.92 -25.07 24.91
N GLU A 206 -26.00 -25.21 23.59
CA GLU A 206 -27.18 -24.79 22.81
C GLU A 206 -28.35 -25.78 22.97
N ILE A 207 -29.55 -25.28 23.24
CA ILE A 207 -30.76 -26.10 23.39
C ILE A 207 -31.42 -26.27 22.02
N PRO A 208 -31.53 -27.48 21.45
CA PRO A 208 -32.07 -27.68 20.11
C PRO A 208 -33.54 -27.23 19.95
N ARG A 209 -34.30 -27.24 21.04
CA ARG A 209 -35.72 -26.84 21.06
C ARG A 209 -35.94 -25.34 20.91
N ASP A 210 -34.92 -24.53 21.17
CA ASP A 210 -35.01 -23.07 21.07
C ASP A 210 -34.86 -22.58 19.62
N ARG A 211 -34.50 -23.48 18.70
CA ARG A 211 -34.36 -23.17 17.29
C ARG A 211 -35.71 -22.83 16.66
N ARG A 212 -35.73 -21.74 15.91
CA ARG A 212 -36.94 -21.29 15.22
C ARG A 212 -37.42 -22.36 14.24
N ILE A 213 -38.67 -22.78 14.38
CA ILE A 213 -39.28 -23.83 13.54
C ILE A 213 -39.61 -23.33 12.12
N TRP A 214 -39.96 -22.05 11.98
CA TRP A 214 -40.44 -21.46 10.73
C TRP A 214 -39.46 -20.43 10.17
N TYR A 215 -39.14 -20.51 8.88
CA TYR A 215 -38.34 -19.51 8.17
C TYR A 215 -39.07 -19.09 6.89
N LYS A 216 -39.52 -17.83 6.85
CA LYS A 216 -40.29 -17.24 5.74
C LYS A 216 -41.50 -18.10 5.35
N THR A 217 -41.51 -18.67 4.15
CA THR A 217 -42.61 -19.47 3.58
C THR A 217 -42.56 -20.94 3.99
N GLY A 218 -41.50 -21.41 4.66
CA GLY A 218 -41.31 -22.84 4.95
C GLY A 218 -40.76 -23.12 6.34
N MET A 219 -40.45 -24.40 6.58
CA MET A 219 -39.73 -24.82 7.77
C MET A 219 -38.30 -24.29 7.75
N SER A 220 -37.85 -23.81 8.91
CA SER A 220 -36.45 -23.47 9.13
C SER A 220 -35.58 -24.71 8.97
N SER A 221 -34.41 -24.53 8.41
CA SER A 221 -33.45 -25.61 8.12
C SER A 221 -32.09 -25.18 8.63
N THR A 222 -31.27 -26.14 9.02
CA THR A 222 -29.95 -25.87 9.60
C THR A 222 -28.93 -25.40 8.57
N THR A 223 -29.17 -25.72 7.29
CA THR A 223 -28.27 -25.46 6.15
C THR A 223 -28.56 -24.13 5.43
N LEU A 224 -29.02 -23.11 6.16
CA LEU A 224 -29.47 -21.82 5.58
C LEU A 224 -28.43 -21.18 4.65
N ASP A 225 -27.15 -21.34 4.99
CA ASP A 225 -25.99 -20.88 4.23
C ASP A 225 -25.88 -21.51 2.84
N LEU A 226 -26.23 -22.79 2.69
CA LEU A 226 -26.13 -23.51 1.42
C LEU A 226 -27.22 -23.11 0.42
N PHE A 227 -28.36 -22.59 0.89
CA PHE A 227 -29.52 -22.34 0.04
C PHE A 227 -29.95 -20.87 -0.06
N GLU A 228 -29.10 -19.91 0.36
CA GLU A 228 -29.36 -18.46 0.28
C GLU A 228 -29.69 -17.95 -1.14
N GLY A 229 -29.29 -18.67 -2.19
CA GLY A 229 -29.59 -18.36 -3.59
C GLY A 229 -30.84 -19.03 -4.17
N THR A 230 -31.67 -19.66 -3.34
CA THR A 230 -32.83 -20.45 -3.78
C THR A 230 -34.16 -19.90 -3.26
N THR A 231 -35.27 -20.45 -3.76
CA THR A 231 -36.62 -20.10 -3.28
C THR A 231 -36.86 -20.52 -1.82
N LYS A 232 -36.05 -21.43 -1.26
CA LYS A 232 -36.16 -21.83 0.15
C LYS A 232 -35.77 -20.71 1.11
N ALA A 233 -34.88 -19.81 0.68
CA ALA A 233 -34.42 -18.68 1.47
C ALA A 233 -35.27 -17.41 1.27
N THR A 234 -36.34 -17.43 0.48
CA THR A 234 -37.08 -16.24 0.06
C THR A 234 -38.60 -16.49 0.05
N TYR A 235 -39.44 -15.48 -0.26
CA TYR A 235 -40.91 -15.64 -0.26
C TYR A 235 -41.47 -16.12 -1.61
N GLN A 236 -40.62 -16.44 -2.58
CA GLN A 236 -41.00 -16.97 -3.88
C GLN A 236 -41.66 -18.34 -3.76
N VAL A 237 -42.54 -18.63 -4.72
CA VAL A 237 -43.13 -19.96 -4.87
C VAL A 237 -42.04 -20.99 -5.25
N PRO A 238 -42.12 -22.23 -4.74
CA PRO A 238 -41.26 -23.32 -5.21
C PRO A 238 -41.35 -23.47 -6.73
N GLY A 239 -40.20 -23.68 -7.39
CA GLY A 239 -40.13 -23.78 -8.85
C GLY A 239 -39.97 -22.45 -9.60
N TYR A 240 -39.88 -21.32 -8.90
CA TYR A 240 -39.51 -20.05 -9.54
C TYR A 240 -38.13 -20.15 -10.20
N GLY A 241 -38.09 -19.98 -11.52
CA GLY A 241 -36.87 -20.09 -12.34
C GLY A 241 -36.13 -18.78 -12.59
N GLY A 242 -36.52 -17.69 -11.94
CA GLY A 242 -35.83 -16.40 -12.07
C GLY A 242 -34.61 -16.29 -11.14
N PHE A 243 -33.75 -15.32 -11.42
CA PHE A 243 -32.58 -15.03 -10.59
C PHE A 243 -32.97 -14.59 -9.17
N ILE A 244 -32.26 -15.11 -8.16
CA ILE A 244 -32.40 -14.74 -6.75
C ILE A 244 -31.05 -14.25 -6.24
N PRO A 245 -30.92 -12.95 -5.88
CA PRO A 245 -29.66 -12.41 -5.37
C PRO A 245 -29.40 -12.88 -3.93
N ALA A 246 -28.28 -13.56 -3.71
CA ALA A 246 -27.80 -13.98 -2.38
C ALA A 246 -26.81 -12.99 -1.74
N SER A 247 -26.67 -11.76 -2.28
CA SER A 247 -25.72 -10.78 -1.75
C SER A 247 -26.17 -10.24 -0.39
N LYS A 248 -25.32 -10.36 0.63
CA LYS A 248 -25.54 -9.79 1.97
C LYS A 248 -25.26 -8.28 2.04
N MET A 249 -24.46 -7.77 1.11
CA MET A 249 -23.97 -6.38 1.14
C MET A 249 -24.92 -5.39 0.48
N ASN A 250 -25.68 -5.83 -0.54
CA ASN A 250 -26.61 -4.94 -1.26
C ASN A 250 -28.04 -5.08 -0.71
N LEU A 251 -28.43 -4.14 0.15
CA LEU A 251 -29.74 -4.14 0.81
C LEU A 251 -30.92 -4.05 -0.18
N ARG A 252 -30.80 -3.25 -1.24
CA ARG A 252 -31.86 -3.13 -2.27
C ARG A 252 -32.03 -4.43 -3.04
N ALA A 253 -30.93 -5.03 -3.49
CA ALA A 253 -30.99 -6.31 -4.18
C ALA A 253 -31.62 -7.39 -3.30
N ARG A 254 -31.28 -7.41 -2.01
CA ARG A 254 -31.86 -8.32 -1.02
C ARG A 254 -33.37 -8.10 -0.86
N GLU A 255 -33.82 -6.85 -0.72
CA GLU A 255 -35.24 -6.53 -0.54
C GLU A 255 -36.07 -6.93 -1.77
N HIS A 256 -35.60 -6.63 -2.97
CA HIS A 256 -36.28 -7.04 -4.21
C HIS A 256 -36.22 -8.55 -4.43
N GLY A 257 -35.09 -9.18 -4.08
CA GLY A 257 -34.86 -10.62 -4.19
C GLY A 257 -35.68 -11.43 -3.21
N ASP A 258 -36.13 -10.86 -2.10
CA ASP A 258 -36.92 -11.58 -1.09
C ASP A 258 -38.40 -11.76 -1.51
N MET A 259 -38.92 -10.90 -2.39
CA MET A 259 -40.31 -10.94 -2.88
C MET A 259 -41.38 -10.99 -1.76
N LYS A 260 -41.14 -10.29 -0.64
CA LYS A 260 -42.09 -10.26 0.49
C LYS A 260 -43.48 -9.77 0.09
N ASN A 261 -43.54 -8.83 -0.84
CA ASN A 261 -44.79 -8.33 -1.41
C ASN A 261 -44.98 -8.89 -2.82
N SER A 262 -46.20 -9.31 -3.15
CA SER A 262 -46.57 -9.72 -4.50
C SER A 262 -46.33 -8.58 -5.49
N ARG A 263 -45.91 -8.94 -6.72
CA ARG A 263 -45.78 -7.97 -7.81
C ARG A 263 -47.13 -7.34 -8.10
N ARG A 264 -47.15 -6.01 -8.26
CA ARG A 264 -48.36 -5.29 -8.64
C ARG A 264 -48.69 -5.61 -10.11
N PRO A 265 -49.95 -5.88 -10.45
CA PRO A 265 -50.36 -5.98 -11.84
C PRO A 265 -50.11 -4.64 -12.54
N ARG A 266 -49.82 -4.70 -13.85
CA ARG A 266 -49.72 -3.51 -14.68
C ARG A 266 -51.12 -2.97 -14.97
N LEU A 267 -51.40 -1.75 -14.50
CA LEU A 267 -52.68 -1.05 -14.66
C LEU A 267 -52.53 0.23 -15.49
N ASP A 268 -51.40 0.38 -16.19
CA ASP A 268 -51.00 1.53 -17.00
C ASP A 268 -51.66 1.56 -18.38
N LEU A 269 -52.56 0.62 -18.68
CA LEU A 269 -53.32 0.61 -19.93
C LEU A 269 -54.52 1.56 -19.84
N ARG A 270 -54.69 2.38 -20.89
CA ARG A 270 -55.85 3.29 -21.10
C ARG A 270 -57.22 2.59 -21.15
N LEU A 271 -57.23 1.26 -21.10
CA LEU A 271 -58.43 0.44 -21.10
C LEU A 271 -59.11 0.42 -19.72
N PHE A 272 -58.34 0.51 -18.63
CA PHE A 272 -58.86 0.30 -17.28
C PHE A 272 -59.41 1.56 -16.62
N TYR A 273 -59.01 2.75 -17.08
CA TYR A 273 -59.41 4.00 -16.46
C TYR A 273 -59.59 5.11 -17.50
N ARG A 274 -60.76 5.76 -17.47
CA ARG A 274 -61.09 6.95 -18.27
C ARG A 274 -61.87 7.93 -17.41
N HIS A 275 -61.49 9.20 -17.44
CA HIS A 275 -62.24 10.28 -16.81
C HIS A 275 -63.60 10.54 -17.47
N ASN A 276 -63.68 10.27 -18.79
CA ASN A 276 -64.85 10.57 -19.59
C ASN A 276 -65.86 9.43 -19.55
N ASN A 277 -67.14 9.80 -19.55
CA ASN A 277 -68.25 8.84 -19.61
C ASN A 277 -68.19 8.02 -20.91
N PRO A 278 -68.67 6.75 -20.87
CA PRO A 278 -68.86 5.97 -22.08
C PRO A 278 -69.70 6.72 -23.13
N GLY A 279 -69.27 6.69 -24.39
CA GLY A 279 -69.94 7.37 -25.51
C GLY A 279 -69.45 8.79 -25.79
N TYR A 280 -68.65 9.42 -24.92
CA TYR A 280 -68.01 10.69 -25.23
C TYR A 280 -66.94 10.53 -26.32
N THR A 281 -67.09 11.22 -27.45
CA THR A 281 -66.22 11.12 -28.63
C THR A 281 -65.19 12.24 -28.76
N GLY A 282 -65.10 13.13 -27.76
CA GLY A 282 -64.16 14.25 -27.76
C GLY A 282 -62.71 13.84 -27.48
N HIS A 283 -61.86 14.83 -27.18
CA HIS A 283 -60.45 14.61 -26.95
C HIS A 283 -60.21 13.65 -25.77
N ALA A 284 -59.43 12.59 -26.01
CA ALA A 284 -58.98 11.66 -24.99
C ALA A 284 -57.45 11.73 -24.91
N PRO A 285 -56.88 12.39 -23.89
CA PRO A 285 -55.43 12.56 -23.80
C PRO A 285 -54.74 11.19 -23.77
N ALA A 286 -53.68 11.07 -24.56
CA ALA A 286 -52.89 9.83 -24.66
C ALA A 286 -51.65 9.85 -23.76
N ALA A 287 -51.11 11.04 -23.49
CA ALA A 287 -49.95 11.25 -22.63
C ALA A 287 -50.39 11.85 -21.30
N ALA A 288 -49.74 11.44 -20.20
CA ALA A 288 -50.05 11.91 -18.85
C ALA A 288 -49.87 13.43 -18.68
N CYS A 289 -48.96 14.05 -19.44
CA CYS A 289 -48.77 15.50 -19.41
C CYS A 289 -49.97 16.30 -19.96
N ASN A 290 -50.80 15.66 -20.80
CA ASN A 290 -51.98 16.27 -21.39
C ASN A 290 -53.26 15.86 -20.66
N ASP A 291 -53.16 15.12 -19.54
CA ASP A 291 -54.31 14.74 -18.72
C ASP A 291 -54.51 15.78 -17.60
N PRO A 292 -55.43 16.75 -17.77
CA PRO A 292 -55.74 17.72 -16.72
C PRO A 292 -56.56 17.12 -15.57
N GLY A 293 -56.88 15.82 -15.63
CA GLY A 293 -57.73 15.14 -14.67
C GLY A 293 -59.20 15.05 -15.11
N PRO A 294 -60.14 14.85 -14.17
CA PRO A 294 -61.53 14.62 -14.49
C PRO A 294 -62.13 15.80 -15.25
N SER A 295 -62.83 15.48 -16.35
CA SER A 295 -63.43 16.49 -17.20
C SER A 295 -64.53 17.25 -16.46
N ARG A 296 -64.53 18.59 -16.57
CA ARG A 296 -65.57 19.47 -16.05
C ARG A 296 -66.73 19.67 -17.04
N CYS A 297 -66.88 18.77 -18.01
CA CYS A 297 -67.94 18.85 -19.01
C CYS A 297 -69.31 18.98 -18.34
N GLY A 298 -70.06 20.03 -18.70
CA GLY A 298 -71.42 20.28 -18.20
C GLY A 298 -71.49 21.17 -16.95
N SER A 299 -70.36 21.62 -16.41
CA SER A 299 -70.31 22.54 -15.26
C SER A 299 -69.35 23.71 -15.51
N ASP A 300 -69.23 24.16 -16.77
CA ASP A 300 -68.44 25.34 -17.13
C ASP A 300 -69.35 26.58 -17.19
N PRO A 301 -69.11 27.61 -16.36
CA PRO A 301 -69.93 28.83 -16.36
C PRO A 301 -69.86 29.63 -17.68
N LEU A 302 -68.89 29.34 -18.56
CA LEU A 302 -68.79 29.99 -19.87
C LEU A 302 -69.86 29.48 -20.86
N THR A 303 -70.52 28.36 -20.57
CA THR A 303 -71.62 27.82 -21.39
C THR A 303 -72.95 28.05 -20.69
N THR A 304 -74.01 28.41 -21.42
CA THR A 304 -75.34 28.65 -20.82
C THR A 304 -75.91 27.42 -20.12
N SER A 305 -75.69 26.22 -20.68
CA SER A 305 -76.07 24.95 -20.05
C SER A 305 -75.25 24.63 -18.81
N GLY A 306 -73.95 24.91 -18.82
CA GLY A 306 -73.08 24.71 -17.65
C GLY A 306 -73.35 25.72 -16.53
N ALA A 307 -73.60 27.00 -16.87
CA ALA A 307 -73.98 28.03 -15.91
C ALA A 307 -75.33 27.70 -15.23
N ALA A 308 -76.31 27.24 -16.00
CA ALA A 308 -77.59 26.78 -15.46
C ALA A 308 -77.43 25.57 -14.53
N ALA A 309 -76.57 24.60 -14.89
CA ALA A 309 -76.26 23.44 -14.05
C ALA A 309 -75.54 23.83 -12.74
N LEU A 310 -74.77 24.92 -12.75
CA LEU A 310 -74.12 25.50 -11.57
C LEU A 310 -75.03 26.44 -10.76
N GLY A 311 -76.26 26.72 -11.23
CA GLY A 311 -77.15 27.68 -10.58
C GLY A 311 -76.69 29.15 -10.70
N ILE A 312 -75.78 29.43 -11.64
CA ILE A 312 -75.32 30.78 -11.94
C ILE A 312 -76.31 31.38 -12.94
N ILE A 313 -77.17 32.27 -12.45
CA ILE A 313 -78.07 33.07 -13.30
C ILE A 313 -77.20 34.08 -14.04
N LEU A 314 -77.05 33.91 -15.35
CA LEU A 314 -76.45 34.89 -16.26
C LEU A 314 -77.43 36.03 -16.55
#